data_AF-A0A9P6S0W1-F1
#
_entry.id   AF-A0A9P6S0W1-F1
#
_cell.length_a   1.000
_cell.length_b   1.000
_cell.length_c   1.000
_cell.angle_alpha   90.00
_cell.angle_beta   90.00
_cell.angle_gamma   90.00
#
_symmetry.space_group_name_H-M   'P 1'
#
loop_
_entity.id
_entity.type
_entity.pdbx_description
1 polymer ?
#
loop_
_entity_poly.entity_id
_entity_poly.type
_entity_poly.pdbx_seq_one_letter_code
_entity_poly.pdbx_strand_id
1 'polypeptide(L)'
;MADPASQPPGIDVGMRVEVSGNLGYVRYVGQTSFATGRWVGVELDFPRGKNGGVVEGKRYFDCKAQHGVFVRPPQARIVVEGDSTSAAQLPGSRTGVPTRPSSVRTSVASPTASTTPSRLVKPPARRTGTDSTPDSPVSARRIRVAPQSARDDDASLAERSRSSTPPSSSNLQLQQQQQLLLQQQQLQLQRQQEAMMEEEESKRLAMEEELIQQELEQEEALAQKQQQQDQQGFAPLPASNSGVALSAQAQQGNAAQRTEAMVTLKEYEELKIKLRILETKRTEDRERIRDAEKAKEESEQFLNIRTKLQAKLAEMQQELRDSKRSLKESVTEKEAFENKYNDVLDSMEVTLLDKEMAEERAENLQHEVNMLKEKVDEMANLGNPAVNQIQLERQNERLKEALLRLRDMTSEQEAEMTRKLKNLEKEASMVQEVQLHNEKLRESLELAENQIEDLKQRLDESLGAEDMIEQLSEKNMSL
;
A
#
# COMPACT_ATOMS: atom_id res chain seq x y z
N MET A 1 -45.52 -8.13 -5.34
CA MET A 1 -45.64 -9.61 -5.43
C MET A 1 -44.61 -10.10 -6.43
N ALA A 2 -43.98 -11.25 -6.18
CA ALA A 2 -43.01 -11.86 -7.09
C ALA A 2 -43.65 -13.07 -7.78
N ASP A 3 -43.22 -13.34 -9.02
CA ASP A 3 -43.80 -14.36 -9.88
C ASP A 3 -43.15 -15.73 -9.61
N PRO A 4 -43.89 -16.77 -9.14
CA PRO A 4 -43.29 -18.01 -8.63
C PRO A 4 -42.72 -18.94 -9.72
N ALA A 5 -42.87 -18.62 -11.01
CA ALA A 5 -42.58 -19.54 -12.11
C ALA A 5 -41.11 -19.57 -12.61
N SER A 6 -40.11 -19.20 -11.79
CA SER A 6 -38.72 -19.04 -12.28
C SER A 6 -37.57 -19.50 -11.38
N GLN A 7 -37.81 -20.37 -10.39
CA GLN A 7 -36.74 -21.05 -9.64
C GLN A 7 -36.10 -22.20 -10.43
N PRO A 8 -34.77 -22.22 -10.66
CA PRO A 8 -34.02 -23.42 -11.02
C PRO A 8 -33.71 -24.23 -9.75
N PRO A 9 -33.43 -25.54 -9.84
CA PRO A 9 -33.18 -26.36 -8.66
C PRO A 9 -31.89 -25.94 -7.92
N GLY A 10 -32.00 -25.69 -6.61
CA GLY A 10 -30.87 -25.74 -5.67
C GLY A 10 -30.64 -24.50 -4.81
N ILE A 11 -30.87 -23.28 -5.30
CA ILE A 11 -30.49 -22.04 -4.60
C ILE A 11 -31.69 -21.11 -4.46
N ASP A 12 -32.22 -21.01 -3.24
CA ASP A 12 -33.37 -20.18 -2.89
C ASP A 12 -33.02 -19.03 -1.95
N VAL A 13 -33.88 -18.01 -1.93
CA VAL A 13 -33.77 -16.87 -1.00
C VAL A 13 -33.92 -17.34 0.44
N GLY A 14 -32.98 -16.95 1.30
CA GLY A 14 -32.84 -17.39 2.68
C GLY A 14 -31.78 -18.48 2.90
N MET A 15 -31.30 -19.17 1.85
CA MET A 15 -30.27 -20.19 2.02
C MET A 15 -28.92 -19.61 2.44
N ARG A 16 -28.20 -20.37 3.28
CA ARG A 16 -26.82 -20.12 3.69
C ARG A 16 -25.88 -20.50 2.54
N VAL A 17 -25.04 -19.58 2.09
CA VAL A 17 -24.12 -19.80 0.96
C VAL A 17 -22.72 -19.25 1.22
N GLU A 18 -21.73 -19.93 0.65
CA GLU A 18 -20.35 -19.46 0.54
C GLU A 18 -20.13 -18.85 -0.86
N VAL A 19 -19.57 -17.65 -0.90
CA VAL A 19 -19.19 -16.93 -2.12
C VAL A 19 -17.74 -16.47 -1.99
N SER A 20 -16.85 -17.04 -2.80
CA SER A 20 -15.41 -16.72 -2.85
C SER A 20 -14.72 -16.70 -1.47
N GLY A 21 -14.95 -17.72 -0.63
CA GLY A 21 -14.37 -17.80 0.72
C GLY A 21 -15.09 -16.96 1.79
N ASN A 22 -16.30 -16.47 1.53
CA ASN A 22 -17.08 -15.66 2.48
C ASN A 22 -18.50 -16.21 2.63
N LEU A 23 -18.96 -16.38 3.87
CA LEU A 23 -20.33 -16.81 4.17
C LEU A 23 -21.32 -15.64 4.08
N GLY A 24 -22.55 -15.98 3.70
CA GLY A 24 -23.67 -15.06 3.63
C GLY A 24 -25.01 -15.77 3.44
N TYR A 25 -26.05 -14.97 3.20
CA TYR A 25 -27.41 -15.42 2.94
C TYR A 25 -27.88 -14.94 1.57
N VAL A 26 -28.53 -15.82 0.80
CA VAL A 26 -29.17 -15.45 -0.46
C VAL A 26 -30.33 -14.49 -0.16
N ARG A 27 -30.31 -13.30 -0.76
CA ARG A 27 -31.37 -12.29 -0.64
C ARG A 27 -32.15 -12.06 -1.95
N TYR A 28 -31.59 -12.45 -3.09
CA TYR A 28 -32.21 -12.27 -4.40
C TYR A 28 -31.81 -13.40 -5.35
N VAL A 29 -32.76 -13.90 -6.17
CA VAL A 29 -32.49 -14.80 -7.30
C VAL A 29 -33.36 -14.35 -8.48
N GLY A 30 -32.77 -13.99 -9.61
CA GLY A 30 -33.55 -13.45 -10.75
C GLY A 30 -32.71 -12.82 -11.86
N GLN A 31 -33.34 -12.03 -12.73
CA GLN A 31 -32.70 -11.27 -13.82
C GLN A 31 -32.42 -9.82 -13.39
N THR A 32 -31.30 -9.24 -13.81
CA THR A 32 -30.88 -7.89 -13.41
C THR A 32 -30.86 -6.91 -14.59
N SER A 33 -30.91 -5.60 -14.30
CA SER A 33 -30.77 -4.53 -15.30
C SER A 33 -29.34 -4.44 -15.85
N PHE A 34 -28.35 -4.53 -14.96
CA PHE A 34 -26.94 -4.30 -15.26
C PHE A 34 -26.30 -5.38 -16.13
N ALA A 35 -26.89 -6.59 -16.19
CA ALA A 35 -26.38 -7.69 -17.00
C ALA A 35 -27.42 -8.78 -17.24
N THR A 36 -27.42 -9.33 -18.45
CA THR A 36 -28.34 -10.40 -18.88
C THR A 36 -28.14 -11.73 -18.13
N GLY A 37 -29.15 -12.60 -18.20
CA GLY A 37 -29.15 -13.92 -17.56
C GLY A 37 -29.51 -13.88 -16.07
N ARG A 38 -29.50 -15.05 -15.41
CA ARG A 38 -29.82 -15.19 -13.98
C ARG A 38 -28.62 -14.80 -13.10
N TRP A 39 -28.91 -14.17 -11.97
CA TRP A 39 -27.99 -13.77 -10.92
C TRP A 39 -28.53 -14.17 -9.54
N VAL A 40 -27.60 -14.37 -8.60
CA VAL A 40 -27.86 -14.56 -7.17
C VAL A 40 -27.29 -13.35 -6.45
N GLY A 41 -28.14 -12.63 -5.73
CA GLY A 41 -27.74 -11.55 -4.81
C GLY A 41 -27.61 -12.12 -3.40
N VAL A 42 -26.44 -11.93 -2.79
CA VAL A 42 -26.08 -12.46 -1.47
C VAL A 42 -25.72 -11.30 -0.54
N GLU A 43 -26.22 -11.34 0.69
CA GLU A 43 -25.74 -10.52 1.80
C GLU A 43 -24.68 -11.31 2.57
N LEU A 44 -23.43 -10.86 2.54
CA LEU A 44 -22.32 -11.45 3.27
C LEU A 44 -22.35 -11.06 4.75
N ASP A 45 -21.86 -11.94 5.63
CA ASP A 45 -21.80 -11.66 7.08
C ASP A 45 -20.86 -10.49 7.41
N PHE A 46 -19.80 -10.32 6.62
CA PHE A 46 -18.74 -9.33 6.79
C PHE A 46 -18.71 -8.32 5.62
N PRO A 47 -18.17 -7.11 5.83
CA PRO A 47 -18.10 -6.05 4.80
C PRO A 47 -17.05 -6.35 3.72
N ARG A 48 -17.33 -7.34 2.88
CA ARG A 48 -16.53 -7.78 1.72
C ARG A 48 -17.34 -7.83 0.41
N GLY A 49 -18.59 -7.37 0.45
CA GLY A 49 -19.47 -7.19 -0.71
C GLY A 49 -19.14 -5.92 -1.49
N LYS A 50 -19.65 -5.84 -2.73
CA LYS A 50 -19.39 -4.74 -3.67
C LYS A 50 -20.46 -3.63 -3.64
N ASN A 51 -21.61 -3.87 -3.03
CA ASN A 51 -22.75 -2.95 -3.03
C ASN A 51 -23.57 -3.02 -1.72
N GLY A 52 -24.71 -2.32 -1.69
CA GLY A 52 -25.68 -2.33 -0.59
C GLY A 52 -27.07 -2.80 -1.03
N GLY A 53 -27.16 -3.83 -1.91
CA GLY A 53 -28.41 -4.35 -2.46
C GLY A 53 -29.05 -3.48 -3.57
N VAL A 54 -28.42 -2.35 -3.89
CA VAL A 54 -28.76 -1.42 -4.98
C VAL A 54 -27.64 -1.41 -6.01
N VAL A 55 -27.99 -1.50 -7.30
CA VAL A 55 -27.07 -1.39 -8.45
C VAL A 55 -27.77 -0.55 -9.52
N GLU A 56 -27.07 0.42 -10.13
CA GLU A 56 -27.63 1.35 -11.13
C GLU A 56 -28.92 2.06 -10.67
N GLY A 57 -29.00 2.41 -9.39
CA GLY A 57 -30.20 3.01 -8.78
C GLY A 57 -31.37 2.04 -8.55
N LYS A 58 -31.34 0.83 -9.14
CA LYS A 58 -32.36 -0.21 -8.92
C LYS A 58 -32.04 -1.02 -7.65
N ARG A 59 -32.98 -1.06 -6.71
CA ARG A 59 -32.91 -1.93 -5.52
C ARG A 59 -33.37 -3.34 -5.87
N TYR A 60 -32.66 -4.33 -5.35
CA TYR A 60 -32.93 -5.77 -5.51
C TYR A 60 -33.19 -6.45 -4.16
N PHE A 61 -32.43 -6.04 -3.14
CA PHE A 61 -32.58 -6.45 -1.76
C PHE A 61 -32.07 -5.34 -0.84
N ASP A 62 -32.25 -5.51 0.47
CA ASP A 62 -31.73 -4.63 1.50
C ASP A 62 -30.60 -5.32 2.26
N CYS A 63 -29.47 -4.64 2.42
CA CYS A 63 -28.34 -5.06 3.24
C CYS A 63 -27.51 -3.83 3.65
N LYS A 64 -26.52 -4.03 4.52
CA LYS A 64 -25.54 -2.99 4.85
C LYS A 64 -24.67 -2.62 3.63
N ALA A 65 -24.15 -1.40 3.60
CA ALA A 65 -23.17 -1.00 2.58
C ALA A 65 -21.91 -1.89 2.66
N GLN A 66 -21.39 -2.30 1.50
CA GLN A 66 -20.29 -3.28 1.38
C GLN A 66 -20.61 -4.69 1.91
N HIS A 67 -21.88 -5.07 2.09
CA HIS A 67 -22.25 -6.47 2.38
C HIS A 67 -22.92 -7.18 1.18
N GLY A 68 -23.49 -6.44 0.22
CA GLY A 68 -24.16 -7.01 -0.93
C GLY A 68 -23.20 -7.42 -2.05
N VAL A 69 -23.37 -8.61 -2.61
CA VAL A 69 -22.67 -9.09 -3.81
C VAL A 69 -23.63 -9.75 -4.78
N PHE A 70 -23.39 -9.61 -6.08
CA PHE A 70 -24.08 -10.36 -7.14
C PHE A 70 -23.11 -11.34 -7.78
N VAL A 71 -23.53 -12.59 -7.92
CA VAL A 71 -22.77 -13.66 -8.57
C VAL A 71 -23.66 -14.53 -9.46
N ARG A 72 -23.07 -15.31 -10.36
CA ARG A 72 -23.79 -16.33 -11.13
C ARG A 72 -24.09 -17.54 -10.24
N PRO A 73 -25.18 -18.30 -10.47
CA PRO A 73 -25.54 -19.44 -9.62
C PRO A 73 -24.40 -20.45 -9.32
N PRO A 74 -23.51 -20.82 -10.28
CA PRO A 74 -22.40 -21.74 -10.00
C PRO A 74 -21.31 -21.20 -9.04
N GLN A 75 -21.36 -19.91 -8.68
CA GLN A 75 -20.40 -19.24 -7.81
C GLN A 75 -20.88 -19.11 -6.34
N ALA A 76 -22.13 -19.50 -6.06
CA ALA A 76 -22.69 -19.56 -4.71
C ALA A 76 -22.82 -21.03 -4.29
N ARG A 77 -21.99 -21.48 -3.35
CA ARG A 77 -22.00 -22.86 -2.83
C ARG A 77 -22.92 -22.92 -1.62
N ILE A 78 -23.84 -23.88 -1.58
CA ILE A 78 -24.79 -24.04 -0.46
C ILE A 78 -24.02 -24.63 0.74
N VAL A 79 -24.16 -23.99 1.91
CA VAL A 79 -23.61 -24.52 3.16
C VAL A 79 -24.74 -25.14 3.96
N VAL A 80 -24.73 -26.46 4.07
CA VAL A 80 -25.68 -27.20 4.92
C VAL A 80 -25.06 -27.32 6.30
N GLU A 81 -25.67 -26.65 7.29
CA GLU A 81 -25.21 -26.71 8.69
C GLU A 81 -25.62 -28.07 9.29
N GLY A 82 -24.67 -29.00 9.39
CA GLY A 82 -25.02 -30.39 9.72
C GLY A 82 -23.91 -31.42 9.87
N ASP A 83 -22.74 -31.08 10.45
CA ASP A 83 -22.08 -32.01 11.39
C ASP A 83 -21.04 -31.28 12.27
N SER A 84 -21.13 -31.44 13.60
CA SER A 84 -20.17 -30.86 14.56
C SER A 84 -20.27 -31.49 15.95
N THR A 85 -19.46 -32.52 16.19
CA THR A 85 -19.16 -33.05 17.54
C THR A 85 -17.64 -33.15 17.76
N SER A 86 -17.21 -33.29 19.01
CA SER A 86 -15.84 -32.95 19.44
C SER A 86 -15.20 -34.03 20.34
N ALA A 87 -13.89 -33.85 20.57
CA ALA A 87 -13.03 -34.47 21.59
C ALA A 87 -12.46 -35.90 21.37
N ALA A 88 -11.13 -35.92 21.22
CA ALA A 88 -10.15 -36.79 21.88
C ALA A 88 -10.31 -38.34 21.87
N GLN A 89 -9.38 -39.02 21.19
CA GLN A 89 -8.57 -40.11 21.79
C GLN A 89 -7.32 -40.51 20.97
N LEU A 90 -6.21 -40.69 21.69
CA LEU A 90 -5.14 -41.66 21.41
C LEU A 90 -5.45 -42.92 22.27
N PRO A 91 -4.95 -44.16 21.99
CA PRO A 91 -3.62 -44.47 21.44
C PRO A 91 -3.54 -45.68 20.46
N GLY A 92 -2.32 -46.08 20.05
CA GLY A 92 -2.07 -47.44 19.55
C GLY A 92 -0.92 -47.61 18.55
N SER A 93 0.29 -47.95 19.01
CA SER A 93 1.42 -48.29 18.15
C SER A 93 1.46 -49.78 17.76
N ARG A 94 1.74 -50.12 16.49
CA ARG A 94 2.37 -51.38 16.08
C ARG A 94 3.32 -51.18 14.88
N THR A 95 4.41 -51.95 14.89
CA THR A 95 5.58 -51.90 13.99
C THR A 95 5.45 -52.72 12.70
N GLY A 96 6.10 -52.31 11.59
CA GLY A 96 6.30 -53.19 10.42
C GLY A 96 7.02 -52.55 9.21
N VAL A 97 8.32 -52.84 9.04
CA VAL A 97 9.27 -52.38 7.99
C VAL A 97 10.40 -53.45 7.89
N PRO A 98 11.12 -53.70 6.77
CA PRO A 98 11.08 -53.13 5.41
C PRO A 98 10.90 -54.16 4.25
N THR A 99 10.75 -53.69 3.00
CA THR A 99 11.71 -53.95 1.89
C THR A 99 11.42 -53.13 0.62
N ARG A 100 12.49 -52.80 -0.14
CA ARG A 100 12.54 -52.14 -1.46
C ARG A 100 13.17 -53.16 -2.47
N PRO A 101 13.30 -52.92 -3.81
CA PRO A 101 13.27 -51.61 -4.49
C PRO A 101 12.50 -51.51 -5.85
N SER A 102 12.25 -50.26 -6.23
CA SER A 102 12.29 -49.70 -7.60
C SER A 102 11.64 -50.43 -8.79
N SER A 103 10.66 -49.75 -9.40
CA SER A 103 10.89 -49.18 -10.73
C SER A 103 10.23 -47.80 -10.85
N VAL A 104 10.61 -47.01 -11.86
CA VAL A 104 10.26 -45.58 -11.98
C VAL A 104 9.02 -45.37 -12.83
N ARG A 105 8.05 -44.58 -12.34
CA ARG A 105 7.22 -43.71 -13.18
C ARG A 105 6.64 -42.55 -12.37
N THR A 106 6.72 -41.35 -12.95
CA THR A 106 6.48 -40.06 -12.29
C THR A 106 5.20 -39.37 -12.76
N SER A 107 4.28 -39.10 -11.84
CA SER A 107 3.39 -37.93 -11.83
C SER A 107 2.74 -37.88 -10.43
N VAL A 108 3.05 -36.92 -9.56
CA VAL A 108 2.77 -35.46 -9.58
C VAL A 108 1.26 -35.17 -9.78
N ALA A 109 0.60 -34.32 -8.97
CA ALA A 109 0.99 -33.75 -7.67
C ALA A 109 -0.26 -33.42 -6.82
N SER A 110 -0.05 -32.92 -5.60
CA SER A 110 -1.08 -32.68 -4.58
C SER A 110 -1.61 -31.20 -4.59
N PRO A 111 -1.73 -30.42 -3.49
CA PRO A 111 -3.06 -29.90 -3.14
C PRO A 111 -3.14 -28.38 -2.78
N THR A 112 -4.32 -27.96 -2.30
CA THR A 112 -4.60 -26.89 -1.29
C THR A 112 -4.03 -25.45 -1.41
N ALA A 113 -4.98 -24.48 -1.31
CA ALA A 113 -4.88 -23.22 -0.53
C ALA A 113 -3.84 -22.15 -1.02
N SER A 114 -3.67 -20.93 -0.46
CA SER A 114 -4.19 -20.25 0.75
C SER A 114 -4.32 -18.70 0.59
N THR A 115 -5.20 -18.05 1.38
CA THR A 115 -4.96 -16.84 2.24
C THR A 115 -4.08 -15.66 1.73
N THR A 116 -4.59 -14.47 1.31
CA THR A 116 -4.86 -13.16 2.02
C THR A 116 -3.61 -12.39 2.57
N PRO A 117 -3.59 -11.19 3.24
CA PRO A 117 -4.59 -10.28 3.90
C PRO A 117 -5.31 -9.29 2.92
N SER A 118 -5.69 -8.00 3.11
CA SER A 118 -5.67 -6.88 4.13
C SER A 118 -6.96 -5.99 3.98
N ARG A 119 -7.41 -4.96 4.77
CA ARG A 119 -6.91 -3.92 5.72
C ARG A 119 -6.42 -2.57 5.08
N LEU A 120 -6.69 -1.33 5.59
CA LEU A 120 -7.59 -0.82 6.68
C LEU A 120 -7.86 0.74 6.64
N VAL A 121 -9.11 1.22 6.85
CA VAL A 121 -9.64 2.48 7.52
C VAL A 121 -9.14 3.93 7.17
N LYS A 122 -10.10 4.84 6.86
CA LYS A 122 -10.50 6.18 7.47
C LYS A 122 -9.49 7.02 8.32
N PRO A 123 -9.69 8.35 8.64
CA PRO A 123 -10.94 9.16 8.83
C PRO A 123 -10.82 10.57 8.14
N PRO A 124 -11.38 11.76 8.57
CA PRO A 124 -12.32 12.17 9.65
C PRO A 124 -13.51 13.08 9.20
N ALA A 125 -14.15 13.82 10.12
CA ALA A 125 -15.36 14.65 9.90
C ALA A 125 -15.58 15.79 10.95
N ARG A 126 -16.67 16.57 10.79
CA ARG A 126 -17.17 17.72 11.65
C ARG A 126 -16.42 19.05 11.40
N ARG A 127 -16.99 20.26 11.49
CA ARG A 127 -18.15 20.77 12.29
C ARG A 127 -19.18 21.61 11.49
N THR A 128 -20.14 22.20 12.22
CA THR A 128 -21.38 22.87 11.74
C THR A 128 -21.51 24.32 12.26
N GLY A 129 -22.16 25.21 11.49
CA GLY A 129 -22.58 26.57 11.89
C GLY A 129 -22.64 27.49 10.66
N THR A 130 -23.80 27.86 10.09
CA THR A 130 -24.86 28.81 10.52
C THR A 130 -24.65 30.26 10.08
N ASP A 131 -25.45 30.65 9.07
CA ASP A 131 -26.17 31.93 8.93
C ASP A 131 -25.50 33.19 8.33
N SER A 132 -26.37 34.07 7.81
CA SER A 132 -26.22 35.50 7.45
C SER A 132 -25.40 35.94 6.22
N THR A 133 -26.15 36.48 5.24
CA THR A 133 -25.75 37.46 4.20
C THR A 133 -25.88 38.91 4.73
N PRO A 134 -25.53 39.99 3.98
CA PRO A 134 -24.62 40.17 2.83
C PRO A 134 -23.53 41.26 3.11
N ASP A 135 -22.67 41.61 2.13
CA ASP A 135 -22.65 42.93 1.44
C ASP A 135 -21.56 42.98 0.33
N SER A 136 -21.51 44.08 -0.41
CA SER A 136 -20.46 44.56 -1.34
C SER A 136 -19.84 45.85 -0.71
N PRO A 137 -19.33 46.92 -1.38
CA PRO A 137 -19.02 47.13 -2.81
C PRO A 137 -17.71 47.87 -3.18
N VAL A 138 -17.21 47.54 -4.38
CA VAL A 138 -16.85 48.45 -5.51
C VAL A 138 -16.34 49.88 -5.23
N SER A 139 -15.14 50.20 -5.77
CA SER A 139 -14.84 51.43 -6.57
C SER A 139 -13.36 51.43 -7.03
N ALA A 140 -12.94 52.03 -8.15
CA ALA A 140 -13.59 52.85 -9.20
C ALA A 140 -12.91 52.54 -10.57
N ARG A 141 -13.20 53.08 -11.77
CA ARG A 141 -14.06 54.16 -12.35
C ARG A 141 -14.09 53.86 -13.90
N ARG A 142 -14.88 54.44 -14.83
CA ARG A 142 -15.68 55.68 -14.86
C ARG A 142 -16.75 55.68 -15.99
N ILE A 143 -18.03 55.79 -15.62
CA ILE A 143 -19.12 56.59 -16.26
C ILE A 143 -19.54 56.33 -17.73
N ARG A 144 -20.79 55.84 -17.91
CA ARG A 144 -21.99 56.39 -18.65
C ARG A 144 -21.81 57.06 -20.04
N VAL A 145 -22.80 57.14 -20.96
CA VAL A 145 -24.27 57.29 -20.86
C VAL A 145 -24.98 56.59 -22.06
N ALA A 146 -26.23 56.17 -21.90
CA ALA A 146 -27.16 55.78 -22.98
C ALA A 146 -28.40 56.70 -22.99
N PRO A 147 -29.17 56.80 -24.09
CA PRO A 147 -30.34 55.92 -24.24
C PRO A 147 -30.63 55.46 -25.70
N GLN A 148 -31.79 54.83 -25.89
CA GLN A 148 -32.22 54.12 -27.11
C GLN A 148 -33.18 54.95 -27.99
N SER A 149 -33.25 54.65 -29.29
CA SER A 149 -34.38 54.95 -30.18
C SER A 149 -34.52 53.84 -31.25
N ALA A 150 -35.69 53.75 -31.89
CA ALA A 150 -36.20 52.49 -32.45
C ALA A 150 -36.28 52.42 -34.00
N ARG A 151 -36.33 51.16 -34.49
CA ARG A 151 -37.02 50.65 -35.70
C ARG A 151 -36.45 50.90 -37.12
N ASP A 152 -36.49 49.80 -37.89
CA ASP A 152 -36.91 49.59 -39.29
C ASP A 152 -36.28 50.50 -40.40
N ASP A 153 -35.75 50.04 -41.55
CA ASP A 153 -36.21 48.98 -42.48
C ASP A 153 -35.11 48.45 -43.47
N ASP A 154 -35.38 47.27 -44.06
CA ASP A 154 -35.05 46.73 -45.42
C ASP A 154 -33.60 46.44 -45.95
N ALA A 155 -33.54 45.45 -46.88
CA ALA A 155 -32.56 45.11 -47.94
C ALA A 155 -31.07 44.88 -47.58
N SER A 156 -30.41 43.77 -47.95
CA SER A 156 -30.50 43.02 -49.23
C SER A 156 -29.76 41.65 -49.18
N LEU A 157 -29.81 40.89 -50.29
CA LEU A 157 -29.33 39.51 -50.43
C LEU A 157 -27.82 39.38 -50.71
N ALA A 158 -27.16 38.39 -50.09
CA ALA A 158 -25.92 37.78 -50.61
C ALA A 158 -25.71 36.35 -50.07
N GLU A 159 -25.78 35.34 -50.94
CA GLU A 159 -25.32 33.99 -50.61
C GLU A 159 -23.78 33.93 -50.51
N ARG A 160 -23.24 33.08 -49.63
CA ARG A 160 -21.96 32.40 -49.87
C ARG A 160 -21.76 31.20 -48.97
N SER A 161 -21.62 30.03 -49.61
CA SER A 161 -21.32 28.75 -48.97
C SER A 161 -20.01 28.81 -48.18
N ARG A 162 -19.97 28.21 -46.99
CA ARG A 162 -18.73 27.95 -46.25
C ARG A 162 -18.35 26.48 -46.39
N SER A 163 -17.40 26.19 -47.28
CA SER A 163 -16.74 24.89 -47.33
C SER A 163 -15.83 24.70 -46.13
N SER A 164 -15.95 23.56 -45.46
CA SER A 164 -15.05 23.14 -44.38
C SER A 164 -13.78 22.52 -44.96
N THR A 165 -12.68 23.28 -44.99
CA THR A 165 -11.34 22.74 -45.28
C THR A 165 -10.63 22.36 -43.97
N PRO A 166 -10.06 21.15 -43.84
CA PRO A 166 -9.22 20.81 -42.69
C PRO A 166 -7.91 21.63 -42.71
N PRO A 167 -7.31 21.93 -41.54
CA PRO A 167 -6.03 22.63 -41.48
C PRO A 167 -4.88 21.74 -42.00
N SER A 168 -3.97 22.32 -42.78
CA SER A 168 -2.81 21.60 -43.33
C SER A 168 -1.89 21.07 -42.24
N SER A 169 -1.42 19.83 -42.38
CA SER A 169 -0.61 19.09 -41.39
C SER A 169 0.66 19.82 -40.96
N SER A 170 1.25 20.63 -41.85
CA SER A 170 2.42 21.47 -41.58
C SER A 170 2.18 22.55 -40.50
N ASN A 171 0.93 22.98 -40.30
CA ASN A 171 0.57 23.91 -39.23
C ASN A 171 0.51 23.18 -37.87
N LEU A 172 -0.07 21.97 -37.86
CA LEU A 172 -0.18 21.12 -36.66
C LEU A 172 1.21 20.72 -36.13
N GLN A 173 2.15 20.37 -37.02
CA GLN A 173 3.54 20.06 -36.67
C GLN A 173 4.24 21.26 -36.00
N LEU A 174 4.02 22.47 -36.52
CA LEU A 174 4.62 23.69 -35.99
C LEU A 174 4.02 24.10 -34.64
N GLN A 175 2.74 23.79 -34.42
CA GLN A 175 2.06 23.99 -33.14
C GLN A 175 2.57 23.01 -32.08
N GLN A 176 2.72 21.73 -32.42
CA GLN A 176 3.25 20.69 -31.54
C GLN A 176 4.71 20.99 -31.12
N GLN A 177 5.55 21.46 -32.05
CA GLN A 177 6.93 21.84 -31.75
C GLN A 177 7.04 23.04 -30.79
N GLN A 178 6.16 24.05 -30.93
CA GLN A 178 6.09 25.17 -29.97
C GLN A 178 5.61 24.70 -28.59
N GLN A 179 4.66 23.75 -28.55
CA GLN A 179 4.13 23.22 -27.29
C GLN A 179 5.19 22.41 -26.52
N LEU A 180 6.01 21.63 -27.22
CA LEU A 180 7.16 20.91 -26.64
C LEU A 180 8.22 21.88 -26.07
N LEU A 181 8.53 22.96 -26.79
CA LEU A 181 9.48 23.99 -26.35
C LEU A 181 8.99 24.70 -25.07
N LEU A 182 7.70 25.02 -25.00
CA LEU A 182 7.09 25.63 -23.82
C LEU A 182 7.11 24.68 -22.61
N GLN A 183 6.84 23.38 -22.83
CA GLN A 183 6.92 22.36 -21.78
C GLN A 183 8.35 22.19 -21.24
N GLN A 184 9.35 22.18 -22.12
CA GLN A 184 10.77 22.15 -21.73
C GLN A 184 11.15 23.36 -20.86
N GLN A 185 10.69 24.56 -21.23
CA GLN A 185 10.95 25.78 -20.47
C GLN A 185 10.29 25.76 -19.08
N GLN A 186 9.07 25.22 -18.96
CA GLN A 186 8.40 25.04 -17.67
C GLN A 186 9.16 24.04 -16.78
N LEU A 187 9.59 22.90 -17.33
CA LEU A 187 10.42 21.91 -16.62
C LEU A 187 11.76 22.49 -16.15
N GLN A 188 12.39 23.36 -16.95
CA GLN A 188 13.63 24.03 -16.56
C GLN A 188 13.41 25.02 -15.42
N LEU A 189 12.31 25.78 -15.45
CA LEU A 189 11.95 26.72 -14.38
C LEU A 189 11.60 25.98 -13.07
N GLN A 190 10.87 24.87 -13.16
CA GLN A 190 10.53 24.03 -12.00
C GLN A 190 11.80 23.46 -11.36
N ARG A 191 12.74 22.91 -12.14
CA ARG A 191 14.02 22.41 -11.61
C ARG A 191 14.90 23.50 -10.96
N GLN A 192 14.77 24.76 -11.39
CA GLN A 192 15.43 25.89 -10.71
C GLN A 192 14.75 26.22 -9.37
N GLN A 193 13.43 26.11 -9.27
CA GLN A 193 12.70 26.29 -8.01
C GLN A 193 12.99 25.16 -7.02
N GLU A 194 13.01 23.91 -7.48
CA GLU A 194 13.38 22.73 -6.69
C GLU A 194 14.80 22.87 -6.13
N ALA A 195 15.79 23.20 -6.98
CA ALA A 195 17.17 23.40 -6.54
C ALA A 195 17.34 24.55 -5.52
N MET A 196 16.57 25.64 -5.64
CA MET A 196 16.60 26.72 -4.63
C MET A 196 16.00 26.27 -3.29
N MET A 197 14.97 25.42 -3.30
CA MET A 197 14.41 24.86 -2.05
C MET A 197 15.36 23.84 -1.41
N GLU A 198 16.01 22.98 -2.21
CA GLU A 198 17.06 22.07 -1.71
C GLU A 198 18.24 22.85 -1.09
N GLU A 199 18.64 23.98 -1.67
CA GLU A 199 19.68 24.86 -1.10
C GLU A 199 19.23 25.56 0.19
N GLU A 200 17.96 25.94 0.33
CA GLU A 200 17.43 26.50 1.59
C GLU A 200 17.26 25.43 2.68
N GLU A 201 16.77 24.24 2.33
CA GLU A 201 16.63 23.10 3.24
C GLU A 201 18.01 22.63 3.74
N SER A 202 19.01 22.55 2.86
CA SER A 202 20.40 22.26 3.23
C SER A 202 20.98 23.30 4.21
N LYS A 203 20.71 24.59 4.01
CA LYS A 203 21.15 25.67 4.94
C LYS A 203 20.43 25.60 6.28
N ARG A 204 19.15 25.22 6.31
CA ARG A 204 18.39 25.01 7.55
C ARG A 204 18.98 23.84 8.36
N LEU A 205 19.23 22.70 7.70
CA LEU A 205 19.84 21.53 8.34
C LEU A 205 21.24 21.84 8.89
N ALA A 206 22.08 22.55 8.14
CA ALA A 206 23.41 22.95 8.64
C ALA A 206 23.33 23.91 9.85
N MET A 207 22.35 24.82 9.89
CA MET A 207 22.13 25.72 11.03
C MET A 207 21.55 24.98 12.26
N GLU A 208 20.75 23.94 12.05
CA GLU A 208 20.22 23.09 13.11
C GLU A 208 21.31 22.15 13.68
N GLU A 209 22.20 21.64 12.82
CA GLU A 209 23.40 20.89 13.22
C GLU A 209 24.38 21.76 14.03
N GLU A 210 24.65 22.99 13.60
CA GLU A 210 25.49 23.96 14.36
C GLU A 210 24.88 24.33 15.72
N LEU A 211 23.54 24.40 15.83
CA LEU A 211 22.85 24.65 17.09
C LEU A 211 22.97 23.45 18.06
N ILE A 212 22.80 22.22 17.56
CA ILE A 212 22.99 20.99 18.33
C ILE A 212 24.44 20.87 18.82
N GLN A 213 25.42 21.27 17.99
CA GLN A 213 26.83 21.33 18.36
C GLN A 213 27.03 22.27 19.57
N GLN A 214 26.40 23.45 19.58
CA GLN A 214 26.49 24.41 20.68
C GLN A 214 25.75 23.98 21.95
N GLU A 215 24.63 23.24 21.86
CA GLU A 215 23.99 22.66 23.04
C GLU A 215 24.85 21.56 23.67
N LEU A 216 25.49 20.70 22.85
CA LEU A 216 26.42 19.67 23.32
C LEU A 216 27.66 20.28 23.98
N GLU A 217 28.28 21.32 23.40
CA GLU A 217 29.41 22.02 24.04
C GLU A 217 29.01 22.70 25.36
N GLN A 218 27.78 23.22 25.47
CA GLN A 218 27.27 23.75 26.74
C GLN A 218 27.01 22.65 27.77
N GLU A 219 26.48 21.49 27.37
CA GLU A 219 26.24 20.36 28.27
C GLU A 219 27.56 19.74 28.76
N GLU A 220 28.58 19.59 27.90
CA GLU A 220 29.92 19.21 28.33
C GLU A 220 30.56 20.25 29.27
N ALA A 221 30.44 21.55 28.97
CA ALA A 221 30.96 22.61 29.84
C ALA A 221 30.27 22.63 31.22
N LEU A 222 28.97 22.34 31.26
CA LEU A 222 28.23 22.17 32.52
C LEU A 222 28.68 20.90 33.26
N ALA A 223 28.86 19.77 32.59
CA ALA A 223 29.35 18.53 33.19
C ALA A 223 30.76 18.66 33.77
N GLN A 224 31.68 19.32 33.05
CA GLN A 224 33.03 19.63 33.57
C GLN A 224 32.98 20.55 34.79
N LYS A 225 32.06 21.52 34.80
CA LYS A 225 31.85 22.44 35.93
C LYS A 225 31.25 21.73 37.15
N GLN A 226 30.35 20.77 36.93
CA GLN A 226 29.81 19.87 37.95
C GLN A 226 30.93 19.05 38.59
N GLN A 227 31.78 18.39 37.79
CA GLN A 227 32.93 17.62 38.28
C GLN A 227 33.94 18.47 39.06
N GLN A 228 34.14 19.74 38.69
CA GLN A 228 34.97 20.67 39.47
C GLN A 228 34.33 21.08 40.80
N GLN A 229 32.99 21.17 40.89
CA GLN A 229 32.30 21.39 42.16
C GLN A 229 32.37 20.16 43.06
N ASP A 230 32.23 18.94 42.53
CA ASP A 230 32.37 17.70 43.30
C ASP A 230 33.80 17.54 43.86
N GLN A 231 34.83 17.98 43.12
CA GLN A 231 36.22 18.02 43.62
C GLN A 231 36.50 19.13 44.64
N GLN A 232 35.65 20.16 44.74
CA GLN A 232 35.74 21.20 45.78
C GLN A 232 34.77 20.98 46.96
N GLY A 233 33.82 20.05 46.84
CA GLY A 233 32.84 19.72 47.88
C GLY A 233 33.43 19.01 49.10
N PHE A 234 34.61 18.39 48.99
CA PHE A 234 35.23 17.60 50.07
C PHE A 234 36.42 18.32 50.73
N ALA A 235 36.15 19.46 51.37
CA ALA A 235 37.12 20.10 52.26
C ALA A 235 37.46 19.17 53.44
N PRO A 236 38.73 18.77 53.66
CA PRO A 236 39.10 17.94 54.80
C PRO A 236 38.83 18.69 56.11
N LEU A 237 38.09 18.06 57.03
CA LEU A 237 37.86 18.60 58.37
C LEU A 237 39.20 18.92 59.05
N PRO A 238 39.36 20.09 59.70
CA PRO A 238 40.60 20.42 60.38
C PRO A 238 40.85 19.43 61.52
N ALA A 239 41.93 18.65 61.39
CA ALA A 239 42.33 17.64 62.36
C ALA A 239 42.61 18.30 63.72
N SER A 240 41.58 18.30 64.58
CA SER A 240 41.60 18.99 65.87
C SER A 240 42.46 18.19 66.85
N ASN A 241 43.73 18.58 66.96
CA ASN A 241 44.75 17.88 67.74
C ASN A 241 44.36 17.79 69.23
N SER A 242 43.68 16.71 69.58
CA SER A 242 43.11 16.42 70.90
C SER A 242 43.43 14.97 71.27
N GLY A 243 44.72 14.67 71.37
CA GLY A 243 45.23 13.34 71.73
C GLY A 243 44.86 12.95 73.16
N VAL A 244 43.71 12.28 73.33
CA VAL A 244 43.35 11.55 74.55
C VAL A 244 43.03 10.10 74.17
N ALA A 245 44.07 9.30 73.98
CA ALA A 245 43.93 7.86 74.05
C ALA A 245 43.81 7.46 75.53
N LEU A 246 42.79 6.68 75.90
CA LEU A 246 42.82 5.97 77.20
C LEU A 246 42.00 4.67 77.20
N SER A 247 42.70 3.56 76.91
CA SER A 247 42.34 2.22 77.37
C SER A 247 43.58 1.33 77.34
N ALA A 248 43.96 0.61 78.40
CA ALA A 248 43.50 0.73 79.79
C ALA A 248 44.60 0.19 80.71
N GLN A 249 44.91 0.88 81.80
CA GLN A 249 45.73 0.36 82.89
C GLN A 249 45.30 0.99 84.21
N ALA A 250 45.16 0.15 85.24
CA ALA A 250 44.63 0.56 86.54
C ALA A 250 45.73 1.03 87.48
N GLN A 251 45.53 2.18 88.13
CA GLN A 251 46.17 2.51 89.40
C GLN A 251 45.28 3.47 90.21
N GLN A 252 45.52 3.51 91.51
CA GLN A 252 44.62 4.10 92.51
C GLN A 252 44.89 5.60 92.73
N GLY A 253 43.87 6.33 93.18
CA GLY A 253 44.06 7.54 93.99
C GLY A 253 43.97 8.89 93.25
N ASN A 254 42.75 9.40 93.11
CA ASN A 254 42.34 10.51 93.99
C ASN A 254 40.82 10.72 94.00
N ALA A 255 40.31 11.14 95.16
CA ALA A 255 38.96 11.66 95.33
C ALA A 255 39.01 13.19 95.41
N ALA A 256 37.88 13.83 95.09
CA ALA A 256 37.73 15.29 94.88
C ALA A 256 38.53 15.82 93.66
N GLN A 257 37.96 16.59 92.74
CA GLN A 257 36.72 17.37 92.80
C GLN A 257 35.88 17.17 91.52
N ARG A 258 34.60 16.81 91.66
CA ARG A 258 33.61 17.10 90.62
C ARG A 258 33.21 18.57 90.78
N THR A 259 33.86 19.46 90.04
CA THR A 259 33.28 20.78 89.76
C THR A 259 32.10 20.58 88.83
N GLU A 260 30.89 20.57 89.38
CA GLU A 260 29.68 20.69 88.57
C GLU A 260 29.73 22.05 87.88
N ALA A 261 30.00 22.04 86.57
CA ALA A 261 29.93 23.22 85.73
C ALA A 261 28.46 23.62 85.59
N MET A 262 27.97 24.34 86.60
CA MET A 262 26.60 24.81 86.72
C MET A 262 26.33 25.84 85.62
N VAL A 263 25.89 25.34 84.46
CA VAL A 263 25.46 26.14 83.30
C VAL A 263 24.55 27.25 83.80
N THR A 264 24.92 28.50 83.54
CA THR A 264 24.13 29.62 84.05
C THR A 264 22.75 29.61 83.42
N LEU A 265 21.74 30.14 84.13
CA LEU A 265 20.36 30.11 83.65
C LEU A 265 20.21 30.74 82.25
N LYS A 266 21.01 31.78 81.96
CA LYS A 266 21.10 32.39 80.62
C LYS A 266 21.67 31.44 79.56
N GLU A 267 22.80 30.80 79.82
CA GLU A 267 23.39 29.86 78.86
C GLU A 267 22.44 28.69 78.57
N TYR A 268 21.71 28.20 79.57
CA TYR A 268 20.68 27.17 79.39
C TYR A 268 19.49 27.68 78.54
N GLU A 269 19.03 28.91 78.76
CA GLU A 269 17.97 29.54 77.95
C GLU A 269 18.43 29.79 76.50
N GLU A 270 19.65 30.28 76.29
CA GLU A 270 20.26 30.46 74.97
C GLU A 270 20.43 29.13 74.22
N LEU A 271 20.91 28.08 74.90
CA LEU A 271 21.07 26.76 74.31
C LEU A 271 19.71 26.14 73.93
N LYS A 272 18.67 26.38 74.75
CA LYS A 272 17.28 25.96 74.49
C LYS A 272 16.64 26.71 73.32
N ILE A 273 16.94 28.00 73.15
CA ILE A 273 16.54 28.78 71.96
C ILE A 273 17.27 28.27 70.72
N LYS A 274 18.58 28.04 70.82
CA LYS A 274 19.42 27.52 69.72
C LYS A 274 19.00 26.12 69.29
N LEU A 275 18.66 25.24 70.22
CA LEU A 275 18.11 23.92 69.95
C LEU A 275 16.80 24.03 69.15
N ARG A 276 15.85 24.87 69.59
CA ARG A 276 14.59 25.08 68.88
C ARG A 276 14.81 25.59 67.45
N ILE A 277 15.72 26.55 67.25
CA ILE A 277 16.06 27.06 65.91
C ILE A 277 16.67 25.96 65.03
N LEU A 278 17.53 25.10 65.58
CA LEU A 278 18.09 23.96 64.86
C LEU A 278 17.06 22.86 64.57
N GLU A 279 16.04 22.71 65.41
CA GLU A 279 14.91 21.81 65.17
C GLU A 279 14.00 22.34 64.07
N THR A 280 13.65 23.64 64.08
CA THR A 280 12.88 24.28 63.01
C THR A 280 13.61 24.22 61.68
N LYS A 281 14.91 24.53 61.64
CA LYS A 281 15.73 24.36 60.43
C LYS A 281 15.74 22.92 59.93
N ARG A 282 15.91 21.93 60.81
CA ARG A 282 15.84 20.51 60.44
C ARG A 282 14.48 20.09 59.88
N THR A 283 13.37 20.74 60.28
CA THR A 283 12.06 20.53 59.64
C THR A 283 11.95 21.23 58.30
N GLU A 284 12.43 22.47 58.15
CA GLU A 284 12.48 23.18 56.87
C GLU A 284 13.35 22.43 55.84
N ASP A 285 14.52 21.92 56.25
CA ASP A 285 15.44 21.19 55.37
C ASP A 285 14.83 19.87 54.88
N ARG A 286 14.05 19.20 55.74
CA ARG A 286 13.24 18.02 55.34
C ARG A 286 12.07 18.37 54.43
N GLU A 287 11.57 19.59 54.47
CA GLU A 287 10.51 20.08 53.59
C GLU A 287 11.09 20.43 52.22
N ARG A 288 12.20 21.20 52.18
CA ARG A 288 13.01 21.48 50.99
C ARG A 288 13.43 20.21 50.24
N ILE A 289 13.82 19.16 50.96
CA ILE A 289 14.17 17.85 50.36
C ILE A 289 12.95 17.24 49.66
N ARG A 290 11.77 17.19 50.30
CA ARG A 290 10.55 16.64 49.67
C ARG A 290 10.09 17.46 48.46
N ASP A 291 10.20 18.78 48.52
CA ASP A 291 9.84 19.64 47.38
C ASP A 291 10.80 19.40 46.19
N ALA A 292 12.09 19.17 46.46
CA ALA A 292 13.08 18.81 45.44
C ALA A 292 12.88 17.38 44.89
N GLU A 293 12.55 16.41 45.75
CA GLU A 293 12.18 15.04 45.36
C GLU A 293 10.96 15.05 44.43
N LYS A 294 9.89 15.79 44.80
CA LYS A 294 8.69 15.95 43.97
C LYS A 294 8.99 16.65 42.63
N ALA A 295 9.82 17.71 42.64
CA ALA A 295 10.23 18.37 41.40
C ALA A 295 11.07 17.44 40.49
N LYS A 296 11.86 16.53 41.06
CA LYS A 296 12.58 15.49 40.33
C LYS A 296 11.62 14.45 39.72
N GLU A 297 10.62 13.97 40.47
CA GLU A 297 9.58 13.08 39.96
C GLU A 297 8.79 13.71 38.79
N GLU A 298 8.43 14.99 38.89
CA GLU A 298 7.76 15.73 37.81
C GLU A 298 8.67 15.87 36.58
N SER A 299 9.96 16.17 36.77
CA SER A 299 10.96 16.22 35.70
C SER A 299 11.14 14.87 34.99
N GLU A 300 11.21 13.76 35.75
CA GLU A 300 11.31 12.40 35.21
C GLU A 300 10.05 12.00 34.43
N GLN A 301 8.86 12.45 34.85
CA GLN A 301 7.63 12.29 34.07
C GLN A 301 7.68 13.07 32.75
N PHE A 302 8.15 14.32 32.74
CA PHE A 302 8.33 15.08 31.51
C PHE A 302 9.37 14.47 30.58
N LEU A 303 10.49 13.94 31.10
CA LEU A 303 11.50 13.23 30.32
C LEU A 303 10.93 11.96 29.66
N ASN A 304 10.15 11.18 30.40
CA ASN A 304 9.45 10.00 29.88
C ASN A 304 8.41 10.36 28.80
N ILE A 305 7.70 11.49 28.96
CA ILE A 305 6.76 12.00 27.94
C ILE A 305 7.52 12.48 26.70
N ARG A 306 8.62 13.23 26.86
CA ARG A 306 9.49 13.69 25.76
C ARG A 306 9.97 12.50 24.93
N THR A 307 10.51 11.47 25.57
CA THR A 307 11.01 10.26 24.90
C THR A 307 9.90 9.53 24.13
N LYS A 308 8.70 9.40 24.71
CA LYS A 308 7.53 8.80 24.05
C LYS A 308 7.01 9.62 22.86
N LEU A 309 7.09 10.96 22.92
CA LEU A 309 6.75 11.83 21.79
C LEU A 309 7.80 11.79 20.69
N GLN A 310 9.08 11.75 21.05
CA GLN A 310 10.21 11.65 20.11
C GLN A 310 10.20 10.31 19.36
N ALA A 311 9.89 9.20 20.04
CA ALA A 311 9.68 7.90 19.41
C ALA A 311 8.52 7.93 18.39
N LYS A 312 7.37 8.51 18.75
CA LYS A 312 6.23 8.67 17.82
C LYS A 312 6.51 9.59 16.64
N LEU A 313 7.36 10.60 16.83
CA LEU A 313 7.79 11.49 15.74
C LEU A 313 8.71 10.75 14.76
N ALA A 314 9.62 9.90 15.26
CA ALA A 314 10.44 9.03 14.42
C ALA A 314 9.62 7.95 13.69
N GLU A 315 8.64 7.34 14.37
CA GLU A 315 7.67 6.39 13.80
C GLU A 315 6.88 7.02 12.64
N MET A 316 6.26 8.19 12.88
CA MET A 316 5.50 8.92 11.85
C MET A 316 6.37 9.42 10.68
N GLN A 317 7.62 9.80 10.95
CA GLN A 317 8.59 10.10 9.88
C GLN A 317 8.93 8.86 9.05
N GLN A 318 9.02 7.68 9.67
CA GLN A 318 9.28 6.44 8.96
C GLN A 318 8.08 5.99 8.12
N GLU A 319 6.86 6.04 8.66
CA GLU A 319 5.62 5.83 7.90
C GLU A 319 5.54 6.76 6.68
N LEU A 320 5.95 8.03 6.82
CA LEU A 320 5.99 8.98 5.71
C LEU A 320 7.03 8.61 4.64
N ARG A 321 8.21 8.12 5.03
CA ARG A 321 9.25 7.63 4.09
C ARG A 321 8.78 6.41 3.32
N ASP A 322 8.20 5.43 4.01
CA ASP A 322 7.77 4.18 3.39
C ASP A 322 6.51 4.38 2.53
N SER A 323 5.60 5.28 2.94
CA SER A 323 4.47 5.72 2.09
C SER A 323 4.96 6.42 0.82
N LYS A 324 5.98 7.30 0.92
CA LYS A 324 6.61 7.92 -0.25
C LYS A 324 7.31 6.90 -1.16
N ARG A 325 7.95 5.87 -0.59
CA ARG A 325 8.56 4.77 -1.37
C ARG A 325 7.49 3.97 -2.14
N SER A 326 6.45 3.50 -1.45
CA SER A 326 5.36 2.73 -2.05
C SER A 326 4.61 3.51 -3.13
N LEU A 327 4.40 4.82 -2.93
CA LEU A 327 3.84 5.69 -3.96
C LEU A 327 4.75 5.77 -5.20
N LYS A 328 6.06 5.92 -5.03
CA LYS A 328 7.02 5.94 -6.14
C LYS A 328 7.05 4.61 -6.89
N GLU A 329 7.05 3.49 -6.18
CA GLU A 329 7.01 2.14 -6.76
C GLU A 329 5.74 1.94 -7.61
N SER A 330 4.58 2.33 -7.08
CA SER A 330 3.29 2.26 -7.80
C SER A 330 3.23 3.19 -9.02
N VAL A 331 3.88 4.36 -8.97
CA VAL A 331 4.04 5.23 -10.16
C VAL A 331 4.91 4.55 -11.21
N THR A 332 6.06 3.97 -10.85
CA THR A 332 6.93 3.28 -11.82
C THR A 332 6.28 2.01 -12.39
N GLU A 333 5.45 1.32 -11.61
CA GLU A 333 4.64 0.19 -12.08
C GLU A 333 3.57 0.65 -13.07
N LYS A 334 2.87 1.75 -12.78
CA LYS A 334 1.91 2.38 -13.71
C LYS A 334 2.57 2.79 -15.02
N GLU A 335 3.73 3.46 -14.98
CA GLU A 335 4.51 3.83 -16.17
C GLU A 335 4.91 2.59 -16.99
N ALA A 336 5.32 1.52 -16.32
CA ALA A 336 5.64 0.25 -16.97
C ALA A 336 4.41 -0.46 -17.58
N PHE A 337 3.20 -0.25 -17.05
CA PHE A 337 1.96 -0.72 -17.67
C PHE A 337 1.48 0.17 -18.82
N GLU A 338 1.64 1.49 -18.72
CA GLU A 338 1.31 2.42 -19.81
C GLU A 338 2.22 2.22 -21.03
N ASN A 339 3.52 1.96 -20.82
CA ASN A 339 4.42 1.59 -21.90
C ASN A 339 3.98 0.28 -22.59
N LYS A 340 3.70 -0.79 -21.83
CA LYS A 340 3.20 -2.07 -22.39
C LYS A 340 1.86 -1.93 -23.12
N TYR A 341 1.00 -1.00 -22.66
CA TYR A 341 -0.27 -0.72 -23.32
C TYR A 341 -0.02 -0.06 -24.69
N ASN A 342 0.94 0.88 -24.78
CA ASN A 342 1.34 1.49 -26.03
C ASN A 342 2.02 0.47 -26.97
N ASP A 343 2.91 -0.40 -26.46
CA ASP A 343 3.53 -1.48 -27.26
C ASP A 343 2.47 -2.38 -27.93
N VAL A 344 1.39 -2.68 -27.20
CA VAL A 344 0.25 -3.48 -27.71
C VAL A 344 -0.63 -2.66 -28.68
N LEU A 345 -0.77 -1.36 -28.47
CA LEU A 345 -1.49 -0.45 -29.38
C LEU A 345 -0.77 -0.36 -30.73
N ASP A 346 0.52 -0.06 -30.73
CA ASP A 346 1.38 0.00 -31.91
C ASP A 346 1.38 -1.35 -32.67
N SER A 347 1.49 -2.48 -31.94
CA SER A 347 1.37 -3.81 -32.52
C SER A 347 0.00 -4.10 -33.14
N MET A 348 -1.08 -3.50 -32.61
CA MET A 348 -2.43 -3.62 -33.16
C MET A 348 -2.58 -2.77 -34.43
N GLU A 349 -2.00 -1.56 -34.47
CA GLU A 349 -1.99 -0.70 -35.66
C GLU A 349 -1.24 -1.37 -36.83
N VAL A 350 -0.07 -1.96 -36.57
CA VAL A 350 0.67 -2.75 -37.60
C VAL A 350 -0.16 -3.94 -38.08
N THR A 351 -0.79 -4.68 -37.17
CA THR A 351 -1.66 -5.83 -37.53
C THR A 351 -2.88 -5.40 -38.36
N LEU A 352 -3.41 -4.20 -38.13
CA LEU A 352 -4.52 -3.63 -38.89
C LEU A 352 -4.09 -3.23 -40.31
N LEU A 353 -2.92 -2.63 -40.46
CA LEU A 353 -2.34 -2.30 -41.77
C LEU A 353 -2.04 -3.56 -42.60
N ASP A 354 -1.48 -4.61 -41.98
CA ASP A 354 -1.27 -5.90 -42.65
C ASP A 354 -2.58 -6.54 -43.11
N LYS A 355 -3.67 -6.39 -42.33
CA LYS A 355 -5.02 -6.82 -42.71
C LYS A 355 -5.54 -6.02 -43.92
N GLU A 356 -5.45 -4.69 -43.89
CA GLU A 356 -5.92 -3.82 -44.99
C GLU A 356 -5.16 -4.11 -46.30
N MET A 357 -3.84 -4.28 -46.25
CA MET A 357 -3.03 -4.68 -47.40
C MET A 357 -3.39 -6.09 -47.92
N ALA A 358 -3.74 -7.02 -47.03
CA ALA A 358 -4.19 -8.36 -47.43
C ALA A 358 -5.59 -8.33 -48.09
N GLU A 359 -6.49 -7.47 -47.60
CA GLU A 359 -7.83 -7.29 -48.18
C GLU A 359 -7.77 -6.62 -49.55
N GLU A 360 -7.02 -5.53 -49.73
CA GLU A 360 -6.83 -4.90 -51.05
C GLU A 360 -6.23 -5.90 -52.07
N ARG A 361 -5.23 -6.69 -51.64
CA ARG A 361 -4.62 -7.73 -52.47
C ARG A 361 -5.61 -8.84 -52.84
N ALA A 362 -6.52 -9.22 -51.94
CA ALA A 362 -7.56 -10.19 -52.22
C ALA A 362 -8.61 -9.65 -53.20
N GLU A 363 -9.03 -8.39 -53.06
CA GLU A 363 -9.96 -7.73 -53.99
C GLU A 363 -9.34 -7.58 -55.39
N ASN A 364 -8.09 -7.15 -55.49
CA ASN A 364 -7.36 -7.03 -56.75
C ASN A 364 -7.25 -8.39 -57.49
N LEU A 365 -6.91 -9.47 -56.77
CA LEU A 365 -6.90 -10.82 -57.34
C LEU A 365 -8.31 -11.31 -57.72
N GLN A 366 -9.33 -10.97 -56.94
CA GLN A 366 -10.72 -11.33 -57.25
C GLN A 366 -11.24 -10.58 -58.49
N HIS A 367 -10.82 -9.34 -58.70
CA HIS A 367 -11.10 -8.58 -59.91
C HIS A 367 -10.40 -9.19 -61.13
N GLU A 368 -9.11 -9.53 -61.04
CA GLU A 368 -8.38 -10.21 -62.12
C GLU A 368 -9.03 -11.56 -62.47
N VAL A 369 -9.41 -12.36 -61.48
CA VAL A 369 -10.14 -13.62 -61.67
C VAL A 369 -11.47 -13.41 -62.40
N ASN A 370 -12.20 -12.32 -62.13
CA ASN A 370 -13.46 -12.03 -62.81
C ASN A 370 -13.22 -11.56 -64.26
N MET A 371 -12.27 -10.66 -64.48
CA MET A 371 -11.83 -10.23 -65.83
C MET A 371 -11.30 -11.41 -66.68
N LEU A 372 -10.74 -12.44 -66.05
CA LEU A 372 -10.29 -13.67 -66.72
C LEU A 372 -11.42 -14.67 -66.99
N LYS A 373 -12.51 -14.68 -66.18
CA LYS A 373 -13.72 -15.46 -66.46
C LYS A 373 -14.48 -14.88 -67.65
N GLU A 374 -14.75 -13.57 -67.64
CA GLU A 374 -15.46 -12.89 -68.74
C GLU A 374 -14.78 -13.16 -70.09
N LYS A 375 -13.45 -13.03 -70.17
CA LYS A 375 -12.66 -13.37 -71.37
C LYS A 375 -12.69 -14.86 -71.75
N VAL A 376 -12.90 -15.76 -70.79
CA VAL A 376 -13.07 -17.21 -71.08
C VAL A 376 -14.48 -17.48 -71.61
N ASP A 377 -15.50 -16.79 -71.09
CA ASP A 377 -16.88 -16.91 -71.54
C ASP A 377 -17.09 -16.27 -72.94
N GLU A 378 -16.45 -15.13 -73.21
CA GLU A 378 -16.35 -14.54 -74.57
C GLU A 378 -15.72 -15.53 -75.56
N MET A 379 -14.58 -16.12 -75.21
CA MET A 379 -13.89 -17.11 -76.05
C MET A 379 -14.73 -18.38 -76.24
N ALA A 380 -15.46 -18.84 -75.21
CA ALA A 380 -16.32 -20.01 -75.28
C ALA A 380 -17.51 -19.83 -76.25
N ASN A 381 -17.98 -18.60 -76.45
CA ASN A 381 -19.02 -18.27 -77.42
C ASN A 381 -18.52 -18.24 -78.88
N LEU A 382 -17.20 -18.17 -79.11
CA LEU A 382 -16.58 -18.14 -80.44
C LEU A 382 -15.94 -19.49 -80.80
N GLY A 383 -16.76 -20.55 -80.73
CA GLY A 383 -16.33 -21.94 -80.86
C GLY A 383 -15.61 -22.27 -82.18
N ASN A 384 -14.36 -22.73 -82.07
CA ASN A 384 -13.56 -23.23 -83.19
C ASN A 384 -12.68 -24.38 -82.67
N PRO A 385 -12.78 -25.63 -83.17
CA PRO A 385 -12.26 -26.81 -82.46
C PRO A 385 -10.75 -26.81 -82.22
N ALA A 386 -9.95 -26.18 -83.09
CA ALA A 386 -8.51 -26.01 -82.86
C ALA A 386 -8.20 -24.99 -81.75
N VAL A 387 -9.01 -23.94 -81.62
CA VAL A 387 -8.93 -22.99 -80.49
C VAL A 387 -9.35 -23.68 -79.20
N ASN A 388 -10.40 -24.51 -79.23
CA ASN A 388 -10.85 -25.25 -78.06
C ASN A 388 -9.74 -26.13 -77.45
N GLN A 389 -8.92 -26.81 -78.26
CA GLN A 389 -7.81 -27.60 -77.71
C GLN A 389 -6.73 -26.71 -77.09
N ILE A 390 -6.29 -25.64 -77.76
CA ILE A 390 -5.30 -24.69 -77.21
C ILE A 390 -5.86 -24.00 -75.94
N GLN A 391 -7.17 -23.79 -75.87
CA GLN A 391 -7.87 -23.22 -74.71
C GLN A 391 -7.97 -24.23 -73.56
N LEU A 392 -8.23 -25.52 -73.82
CA LEU A 392 -8.13 -26.58 -72.81
C LEU A 392 -6.69 -26.74 -72.30
N GLU A 393 -5.68 -26.66 -73.17
CA GLU A 393 -4.27 -26.74 -72.79
C GLU A 393 -3.90 -25.57 -71.87
N ARG A 394 -4.27 -24.33 -72.23
CA ARG A 394 -4.12 -23.13 -71.38
C ARG A 394 -4.93 -23.18 -70.09
N GLN A 395 -6.13 -23.77 -70.09
CA GLN A 395 -6.92 -23.96 -68.87
C GLN A 395 -6.26 -24.99 -67.95
N ASN A 396 -5.75 -26.10 -68.48
CA ASN A 396 -4.97 -27.08 -67.70
C ASN A 396 -3.66 -26.48 -67.18
N GLU A 397 -3.02 -25.58 -67.93
CA GLU A 397 -1.82 -24.86 -67.49
C GLU A 397 -2.13 -23.89 -66.34
N ARG A 398 -3.19 -23.05 -66.47
CA ARG A 398 -3.70 -22.21 -65.37
C ARG A 398 -4.12 -23.02 -64.14
N LEU A 399 -4.73 -24.19 -64.32
CA LEU A 399 -5.10 -25.08 -63.22
C LEU A 399 -3.87 -25.67 -62.52
N LYS A 400 -2.81 -26.03 -63.26
CA LYS A 400 -1.52 -26.44 -62.66
C LYS A 400 -0.87 -25.28 -61.91
N GLU A 401 -0.88 -24.07 -62.46
CA GLU A 401 -0.33 -22.87 -61.81
C GLU A 401 -1.13 -22.52 -60.54
N ALA A 402 -2.45 -22.62 -60.57
CA ALA A 402 -3.32 -22.43 -59.41
C ALA A 402 -3.10 -23.52 -58.34
N LEU A 403 -2.93 -24.79 -58.72
CA LEU A 403 -2.60 -25.87 -57.80
C LEU A 403 -1.21 -25.73 -57.19
N LEU A 404 -0.22 -25.21 -57.94
CA LEU A 404 1.10 -24.88 -57.41
C LEU A 404 1.03 -23.71 -56.41
N ARG A 405 0.33 -22.61 -56.75
CA ARG A 405 0.08 -21.52 -55.78
C ARG A 405 -0.65 -22.01 -54.54
N LEU A 406 -1.67 -22.86 -54.68
CA LEU A 406 -2.40 -23.43 -53.54
C LEU A 406 -1.46 -24.28 -52.66
N ARG A 407 -0.67 -25.17 -53.26
CA ARG A 407 0.34 -25.98 -52.54
C ARG A 407 1.33 -25.09 -51.79
N ASP A 408 1.83 -24.05 -52.43
CA ASP A 408 2.86 -23.18 -51.86
C ASP A 408 2.30 -22.30 -50.74
N MET A 409 1.07 -21.77 -50.90
CA MET A 409 0.34 -21.10 -49.83
C MET A 409 0.04 -22.02 -48.65
N THR A 410 -0.40 -23.26 -48.89
CA THR A 410 -0.61 -24.25 -47.81
C THR A 410 0.70 -24.60 -47.11
N SER A 411 1.79 -24.80 -47.86
CA SER A 411 3.12 -25.07 -47.29
C SER A 411 3.68 -23.89 -46.50
N GLU A 412 3.36 -22.65 -46.89
CA GLU A 412 3.73 -21.45 -46.15
C GLU A 412 2.90 -21.29 -44.87
N GLN A 413 1.59 -21.54 -44.93
CA GLN A 413 0.70 -21.58 -43.76
C GLN A 413 1.09 -22.68 -42.77
N GLU A 414 1.42 -23.89 -43.24
CA GLU A 414 1.93 -24.98 -42.39
C GLU A 414 3.26 -24.60 -41.73
N ALA A 415 4.18 -23.96 -42.48
CA ALA A 415 5.43 -23.46 -41.94
C ALA A 415 5.22 -22.33 -40.91
N GLU A 416 4.28 -21.43 -41.14
CA GLU A 416 3.92 -20.34 -40.23
C GLU A 416 3.29 -20.88 -38.93
N MET A 417 2.33 -21.80 -39.04
CA MET A 417 1.71 -22.46 -37.89
C MET A 417 2.74 -23.29 -37.10
N THR A 418 3.69 -23.94 -37.78
CA THR A 418 4.81 -24.64 -37.13
C THR A 418 5.74 -23.67 -36.38
N ARG A 419 6.00 -22.46 -36.93
CA ARG A 419 6.75 -21.40 -36.22
C ARG A 419 5.98 -20.89 -35.00
N LYS A 420 4.66 -20.67 -35.11
CA LYS A 420 3.79 -20.23 -34.01
C LYS A 420 3.76 -21.27 -32.88
N LEU A 421 3.55 -22.55 -33.20
CA LEU A 421 3.64 -23.66 -32.23
C LEU A 421 4.99 -23.68 -31.52
N LYS A 422 6.11 -23.61 -32.27
CA LYS A 422 7.46 -23.61 -31.69
C LYS A 422 7.79 -22.37 -30.83
N ASN A 423 7.06 -21.28 -30.97
CA ASN A 423 7.19 -20.13 -30.07
C ASN A 423 6.35 -20.33 -28.80
N LEU A 424 5.09 -20.78 -28.93
CA LEU A 424 4.22 -21.13 -27.80
C LEU A 424 4.83 -22.25 -26.92
N GLU A 425 5.54 -23.22 -27.52
CA GLU A 425 6.30 -24.25 -26.80
C GLU A 425 7.43 -23.66 -25.92
N LYS A 426 8.15 -22.64 -26.41
CA LYS A 426 9.19 -21.94 -25.63
C LYS A 426 8.57 -21.10 -24.52
N GLU A 427 7.50 -20.39 -24.82
CA GLU A 427 6.77 -19.56 -23.85
C GLU A 427 6.22 -20.42 -22.72
N ALA A 428 5.62 -21.58 -23.03
CA ALA A 428 5.19 -22.56 -22.05
C ALA A 428 6.36 -23.09 -21.20
N SER A 429 7.51 -23.38 -21.81
CA SER A 429 8.73 -23.80 -21.09
C SER A 429 9.27 -22.70 -20.15
N MET A 430 9.23 -21.43 -20.58
CA MET A 430 9.67 -20.29 -19.76
C MET A 430 8.70 -20.03 -18.60
N VAL A 431 7.39 -20.13 -18.84
CA VAL A 431 6.36 -20.05 -17.79
C VAL A 431 6.55 -21.17 -16.76
N GLN A 432 6.88 -22.38 -17.19
CA GLN A 432 7.16 -23.50 -16.28
C GLN A 432 8.42 -23.27 -15.42
N GLU A 433 9.48 -22.69 -15.98
CA GLU A 433 10.69 -22.31 -15.24
C GLU A 433 10.40 -21.22 -14.20
N VAL A 434 9.63 -20.19 -14.56
CA VAL A 434 9.19 -19.12 -13.65
C VAL A 434 8.28 -19.66 -12.54
N GLN A 435 7.40 -20.62 -12.84
CA GLN A 435 6.56 -21.29 -11.83
C GLN A 435 7.42 -22.06 -10.82
N LEU A 436 8.39 -22.85 -11.28
CA LEU A 436 9.31 -23.62 -10.44
C LEU A 436 10.23 -22.71 -9.60
N HIS A 437 10.60 -21.53 -10.10
CA HIS A 437 11.29 -20.51 -9.31
C HIS A 437 10.39 -19.91 -8.22
N ASN A 438 9.13 -19.60 -8.55
CA ASN A 438 8.15 -19.10 -7.58
C ASN A 438 7.83 -20.13 -6.49
N GLU A 439 7.79 -21.42 -6.81
CA GLU A 439 7.60 -22.51 -5.85
C GLU A 439 8.73 -22.53 -4.81
N LYS A 440 9.99 -22.54 -5.25
CA LYS A 440 11.17 -22.45 -4.37
C LYS A 440 11.22 -21.18 -3.51
N LEU A 441 10.78 -20.04 -4.06
CA LEU A 441 10.69 -18.80 -3.28
C LEU A 441 9.62 -18.89 -2.19
N ARG A 442 8.50 -19.60 -2.42
CA ARG A 442 7.49 -19.87 -1.38
C ARG A 442 8.00 -20.82 -0.32
N GLU A 443 8.66 -21.92 -0.70
CA GLU A 443 9.31 -22.84 0.26
C GLU A 443 10.32 -22.09 1.16
N SER A 444 11.12 -21.20 0.57
CA SER A 444 12.08 -20.38 1.32
C SER A 444 11.43 -19.31 2.20
N LEU A 445 10.26 -18.78 1.80
CA LEU A 445 9.49 -17.83 2.60
C LEU A 445 8.83 -18.52 3.79
N GLU A 446 8.14 -19.64 3.56
CA GLU A 446 7.51 -20.46 4.60
C GLU A 446 8.55 -20.92 5.64
N LEU A 447 9.75 -21.33 5.21
CA LEU A 447 10.84 -21.68 6.13
C LEU A 447 11.31 -20.48 6.98
N ALA A 448 11.38 -19.28 6.40
CA ALA A 448 11.73 -18.06 7.13
C ALA A 448 10.61 -17.58 8.09
N GLU A 449 9.35 -17.71 7.69
CA GLU A 449 8.18 -17.41 8.53
C GLU A 449 8.12 -18.35 9.74
N ASN A 450 8.35 -19.65 9.54
CA ASN A 450 8.48 -20.62 10.64
C ASN A 450 9.66 -20.28 11.58
N GLN A 451 10.82 -19.87 11.04
CA GLN A 451 11.96 -19.43 11.87
C GLN A 451 11.64 -18.17 12.69
N ILE A 452 10.84 -17.24 12.15
CA ILE A 452 10.37 -16.05 12.86
C ILE A 452 9.42 -16.45 14.00
N GLU A 453 8.51 -17.40 13.79
CA GLU A 453 7.59 -17.87 14.83
C GLU A 453 8.34 -18.62 15.95
N ASP A 454 9.29 -19.48 15.60
CA ASP A 454 10.22 -20.16 16.52
C ASP A 454 10.98 -19.17 17.43
N LEU A 455 11.38 -18.01 16.87
CA LEU A 455 12.08 -16.95 17.60
C LEU A 455 11.14 -16.13 18.50
N LYS A 456 9.88 -15.89 18.07
CA LYS A 456 8.87 -15.26 18.93
C LYS A 456 8.57 -16.13 20.15
N GLN A 457 8.32 -17.42 19.96
CA GLN A 457 8.00 -18.32 21.08
C GLN A 457 9.12 -18.33 22.12
N ARG A 458 10.39 -18.37 21.69
CA ARG A 458 11.55 -18.30 22.60
C ARG A 458 11.67 -16.96 23.32
N LEU A 459 11.23 -15.86 22.71
CA LEU A 459 11.18 -14.55 23.35
C LEU A 459 10.07 -14.50 24.41
N ASP A 460 8.86 -15.00 24.09
CA ASP A 460 7.75 -15.09 25.03
C ASP A 460 8.07 -16.01 26.23
N GLU A 461 8.74 -17.15 25.98
CA GLU A 461 9.27 -18.04 27.02
C GLU A 461 10.34 -17.36 27.90
N SER A 462 11.20 -16.51 27.30
CA SER A 462 12.20 -15.73 28.05
C SER A 462 11.56 -14.64 28.91
N LEU A 463 10.56 -13.93 28.40
CA LEU A 463 9.82 -12.90 29.14
C LEU A 463 9.04 -13.51 30.32
N GLY A 464 8.34 -14.63 30.09
CA GLY A 464 7.66 -15.36 31.18
C GLY A 464 8.60 -15.95 32.24
N ALA A 465 9.87 -16.17 31.91
CA ALA A 465 10.91 -16.53 32.88
C ALA A 465 11.42 -15.31 33.67
N GLU A 466 11.53 -14.15 33.03
CA GLU A 466 11.90 -12.87 33.67
C GLU A 466 10.83 -12.43 34.69
N ASP A 467 9.54 -12.45 34.31
CA ASP A 467 8.39 -12.24 35.20
C ASP A 467 8.44 -13.13 36.45
N MET A 468 8.84 -14.40 36.28
CA MET A 468 8.92 -15.37 37.37
C MET A 468 10.10 -15.08 38.31
N ILE A 469 11.24 -14.64 37.76
CA ILE A 469 12.42 -14.22 38.54
C ILE A 469 12.09 -12.94 39.33
N GLU A 470 11.40 -11.97 38.73
CA GLU A 470 10.98 -10.74 39.42
C GLU A 470 10.04 -11.07 40.60
N GLN A 471 8.98 -11.86 40.37
CA GLN A 471 8.06 -12.27 41.43
C GLN A 471 8.70 -13.10 42.55
N LEU A 472 9.77 -13.85 42.26
CA LEU A 472 10.54 -14.56 43.27
C LEU A 472 11.47 -13.61 44.04
N SER A 473 12.05 -12.62 43.36
CA SER A 473 12.86 -11.56 43.96
C SER A 473 12.03 -10.68 44.91
N GLU A 474 10.87 -10.19 44.46
CA GLU A 474 9.92 -9.43 45.29
C GLU A 474 9.54 -10.19 46.57
N LYS A 475 9.16 -11.47 46.44
CA LYS A 475 8.81 -12.31 47.59
C LYS A 475 9.97 -12.48 48.56
N ASN A 476 11.19 -12.67 48.06
CA ASN A 476 12.39 -12.82 48.87
C ASN A 476 12.85 -11.50 49.51
N MET A 477 12.44 -10.35 48.96
CA MET A 477 12.60 -9.01 49.56
C MET A 477 11.48 -8.64 50.54
N SER A 478 10.40 -9.44 50.61
CA SER A 478 9.24 -9.23 51.49
C SER A 478 9.22 -10.10 52.77
N LEU A 479 10.28 -10.90 52.97
CA LEU A 479 10.46 -11.88 54.05
C LEU A 479 11.61 -11.50 55.00
#